data_AF-A0A3A5VWT1-F1
#
_entry.id   AF-A0A3A5VWT1-F1
#
_cell.length_a   1.000
_cell.length_b   1.000
_cell.length_c   1.000
_cell.angle_alpha   90.00
_cell.angle_beta   90.00
_cell.angle_gamma   90.00
#
_symmetry.space_group_name_H-M   'P 1'
#
loop_
_entity.id
_entity.type
_entity.pdbx_description
1 polymer ?
#
loop_
_entity_poly.entity_id
_entity_poly.type
_entity_poly.pdbx_seq_one_letter_code
_entity_poly.pdbx_strand_id
1 'polypeptide(L)'
;MERPWAVLIPTLVILLGAGLPFLQADFSIASRDALPPDDETRVGFEHMDEKWPETAVNAALVVMDFDGQDPLEESNLRAMHRWMVDHVNDSRVIEAFGYALPSSNMTESQVVAFWQTPDEFLSAEEQATREYFRNEFISNNVTFVVFSLNGPIT
;
A
#
# COMPACT_ATOMS: atom_id res chain seq x y z
N MET A 1 -43.28 28.03 31.64
CA MET A 1 -41.89 28.12 31.12
C MET A 1 -41.69 29.51 30.58
N GLU A 2 -41.03 30.40 31.33
CA GLU A 2 -40.98 31.82 30.98
C GLU A 2 -39.76 32.22 30.14
N ARG A 3 -38.69 31.40 30.13
CA ARG A 3 -37.44 31.69 29.40
C ARG A 3 -36.78 30.42 28.82
N PRO A 4 -37.43 29.74 27.86
CA PRO A 4 -36.91 28.48 27.30
C PRO A 4 -35.53 28.64 26.63
N TRP A 5 -35.27 29.78 25.98
CA TRP A 5 -34.01 30.08 25.30
C TRP A 5 -32.82 30.26 26.23
N ALA A 6 -33.06 30.72 27.46
CA ALA A 6 -32.02 30.92 28.47
C ALA A 6 -31.39 29.60 28.96
N VAL A 7 -32.08 28.47 28.74
CA VAL A 7 -31.59 27.12 29.04
C VAL A 7 -31.13 26.44 27.75
N LEU A 8 -31.93 26.50 26.68
CA LEU A 8 -31.67 25.79 25.44
C LEU A 8 -30.34 26.18 24.78
N ILE A 9 -30.05 27.48 24.67
CA ILE A 9 -28.85 27.95 23.96
C ILE A 9 -27.57 27.52 24.69
N PRO A 10 -27.41 27.75 26.01
CA PRO A 10 -26.24 27.25 26.74
C PRO A 10 -26.08 25.74 26.67
N THR A 11 -27.18 24.98 26.81
CA THR A 11 -27.13 23.51 26.72
C THR A 11 -26.68 23.05 25.33
N LEU A 12 -27.19 23.67 24.26
CA LEU A 12 -26.77 23.36 22.89
C LEU A 12 -25.28 23.64 22.67
N VAL A 13 -24.78 24.77 23.15
CA VAL A 13 -23.35 25.12 23.05
C VAL A 13 -22.47 24.08 23.76
N ILE A 14 -22.88 23.64 24.95
CA ILE A 14 -22.16 22.58 25.70
C ILE A 14 -22.20 21.26 24.94
N LEU A 15 -23.36 20.85 24.41
CA LEU A 15 -23.51 19.60 23.67
C LEU A 15 -22.72 19.60 22.37
N LEU A 16 -22.74 20.71 21.62
CA LEU A 16 -21.94 20.86 20.40
C LEU A 16 -20.44 20.85 20.73
N GLY A 17 -20.02 21.57 21.78
CA GLY A 17 -18.63 21.57 22.24
C GLY A 17 -18.15 20.18 22.67
N ALA A 18 -18.98 19.44 23.42
CA ALA A 18 -18.70 18.05 23.80
C ALA A 18 -18.75 17.08 22.62
N GLY A 19 -19.46 17.44 21.54
CA GLY A 19 -19.55 16.68 20.30
C GLY A 19 -18.38 16.88 19.33
N LEU A 20 -17.64 17.99 19.44
CA LEU A 20 -16.52 18.31 18.54
C LEU A 20 -15.44 17.21 18.46
N PRO A 21 -15.03 16.54 19.55
CA PRO A 21 -14.03 15.47 19.48
C PRO A 21 -14.43 14.30 18.57
N PHE A 22 -15.73 14.04 18.39
CA PHE A 22 -16.21 12.96 17.52
C PHE A 22 -16.00 13.24 16.03
N LEU A 23 -15.70 14.49 15.64
CA LEU A 23 -15.30 14.81 14.26
C LEU A 23 -13.90 14.28 13.92
N GLN A 24 -13.09 13.94 14.93
CA GLN A 24 -11.75 13.38 14.80
C GLN A 24 -11.72 11.90 15.24
N ALA A 25 -12.86 11.23 15.22
CA ALA A 25 -12.91 9.82 15.57
C ALA A 25 -12.26 8.99 14.46
N ASP A 26 -11.13 8.35 14.79
CA ASP A 26 -10.49 7.37 13.93
C ASP A 26 -11.15 5.99 14.12
N PHE A 27 -11.47 5.34 13.01
CA PHE A 27 -11.97 3.97 13.00
C PHE A 27 -10.89 3.06 12.46
N SER A 28 -10.52 2.04 13.23
CA SER A 28 -9.54 1.03 12.84
C SER A 28 -10.07 -0.38 13.11
N ILE A 29 -9.44 -1.36 12.48
CA ILE A 29 -9.62 -2.78 12.79
C ILE A 29 -9.01 -3.05 14.17
N ALA A 30 -9.40 -4.16 14.81
CA ALA A 30 -8.82 -4.59 16.08
C ALA A 30 -7.29 -4.57 15.99
N SER A 31 -6.68 -3.67 16.74
CA SER A 31 -5.23 -3.46 16.81
C SER A 31 -4.69 -4.01 18.13
N ARG A 32 -3.38 -4.31 18.19
CA ARG A 32 -2.67 -4.51 19.47
C ARG A 32 -2.92 -3.38 20.47
N ASP A 33 -3.23 -2.18 19.98
CA ASP A 33 -3.55 -1.00 20.81
C ASP A 33 -4.86 -1.14 21.61
N ALA A 34 -5.70 -2.11 21.25
CA ALA A 34 -6.88 -2.47 22.04
C ALA A 34 -6.51 -3.17 23.36
N LEU A 35 -5.29 -3.71 23.48
CA LEU A 35 -4.79 -4.31 24.71
C LEU A 35 -4.23 -3.23 25.66
N PRO A 36 -4.38 -3.42 26.99
CA PRO A 36 -3.71 -2.58 27.98
C PRO A 36 -2.20 -2.45 27.72
N PRO A 37 -1.59 -1.30 28.03
CA PRO A 37 -0.16 -1.05 27.79
C PRO A 37 0.77 -2.01 28.56
N ASP A 38 0.29 -2.61 29.63
CA ASP A 38 0.98 -3.58 30.48
C ASP A 38 0.67 -5.04 30.15
N ASP A 39 -0.11 -5.31 29.10
CA ASP A 39 -0.36 -6.68 28.64
C ASP A 39 0.90 -7.27 28.02
N GLU A 40 1.34 -8.43 28.52
CA GLU A 40 2.55 -9.13 28.04
C GLU A 40 2.51 -9.43 26.53
N THR A 41 1.32 -9.67 25.97
CA THR A 41 1.13 -9.89 24.54
C THR A 41 1.47 -8.61 23.76
N ARG A 42 0.99 -7.45 24.23
CA ARG A 42 1.26 -6.15 23.62
C ARG A 42 2.75 -5.81 23.71
N VAL A 43 3.35 -5.96 24.89
CA VAL A 43 4.80 -5.69 25.11
C VAL A 43 5.66 -6.58 24.21
N GLY A 44 5.30 -7.86 24.06
CA GLY A 44 5.97 -8.78 23.15
C GLY A 44 5.92 -8.32 21.69
N PHE A 45 4.75 -7.90 21.22
CA PHE A 45 4.58 -7.35 19.87
C PHE A 45 5.38 -6.07 19.64
N GLU A 46 5.41 -5.15 20.61
CA GLU A 46 6.19 -3.91 20.53
C GLU A 46 7.71 -4.20 20.50
N HIS A 47 8.18 -5.17 21.30
CA HIS A 47 9.59 -5.59 21.29
C HIS A 47 10.01 -6.27 19.98
N MET A 48 9.10 -7.03 19.36
CA MET A 48 9.35 -7.61 18.04
C MET A 48 9.51 -6.53 16.99
N ASP A 49 8.62 -5.54 16.97
CA ASP A 49 8.64 -4.42 16.02
C ASP A 49 9.88 -3.54 16.17
N GLU A 50 10.33 -3.30 17.41
CA GLU A 50 11.57 -2.55 17.69
C GLU A 50 12.83 -3.29 17.18
N LYS A 51 12.91 -4.61 17.40
CA LYS A 51 14.10 -5.41 17.09
C LYS A 51 14.15 -5.90 15.65
N TRP A 52 13.00 -6.20 15.09
CA TRP A 52 12.81 -6.66 13.72
C TRP A 52 11.66 -5.88 13.12
N PRO A 53 11.92 -4.65 12.64
CA PRO A 53 10.92 -3.89 11.92
C PRO A 53 10.50 -4.74 10.72
N GLU A 54 9.26 -5.19 10.70
CA GLU A 54 8.75 -5.94 9.56
C GLU A 54 8.70 -4.96 8.38
N THR A 55 9.42 -5.29 7.30
CA THR A 55 9.33 -4.53 6.05
C THR A 55 7.90 -4.68 5.54
N ALA A 56 7.08 -3.68 5.82
CA ALA A 56 5.64 -3.55 5.57
C ALA A 56 4.76 -4.78 5.85
N VAL A 57 4.24 -4.82 7.07
CA VAL A 57 3.02 -5.58 7.40
C VAL A 57 1.80 -5.00 6.67
N ASN A 58 1.86 -3.71 6.36
CA ASN A 58 0.82 -2.98 5.64
C ASN A 58 1.13 -2.99 4.15
N ALA A 59 0.48 -3.86 3.39
CA ALA A 59 0.61 -3.92 1.95
C ALA A 59 -0.72 -3.59 1.25
N ALA A 60 -0.66 -2.75 0.22
CA ALA A 60 -1.77 -2.56 -0.70
C ALA A 60 -1.49 -3.34 -2.00
N LEU A 61 -2.29 -4.38 -2.23
CA LEU A 61 -2.32 -5.10 -3.50
C LEU A 61 -3.26 -4.36 -4.46
N VAL A 62 -2.70 -3.89 -5.58
CA VAL A 62 -3.45 -3.31 -6.68
C VAL A 62 -3.54 -4.32 -7.81
N VAL A 63 -4.77 -4.57 -8.24
CA VAL A 63 -5.09 -5.50 -9.32
C VAL A 63 -5.51 -4.68 -10.53
N MET A 64 -4.81 -4.85 -11.65
CA MET A 64 -5.07 -4.12 -12.88
C MET A 64 -5.58 -5.08 -13.95
N ASP A 65 -6.74 -4.78 -14.52
CA ASP A 65 -7.30 -5.48 -15.69
C ASP A 65 -7.04 -4.65 -16.94
N PHE A 66 -6.42 -5.26 -17.95
CA PHE A 66 -6.07 -4.63 -19.22
C PHE A 66 -7.15 -4.75 -20.29
N ASP A 67 -8.37 -5.20 -19.94
CA ASP A 67 -9.51 -5.32 -20.86
C ASP A 67 -9.18 -6.13 -22.12
N GLY A 68 -8.39 -7.19 -21.95
CA GLY A 68 -7.94 -8.05 -23.05
C GLY A 68 -6.70 -7.58 -23.81
N GLN A 69 -6.12 -6.44 -23.45
CA GLN A 69 -4.83 -6.00 -23.99
C GLN A 69 -3.66 -6.73 -23.33
N ASP A 70 -2.52 -6.78 -24.02
CA ASP A 70 -1.30 -7.38 -23.47
C ASP A 70 -0.65 -6.41 -22.48
N PRO A 71 -0.52 -6.77 -21.18
CA PRO A 71 0.16 -5.92 -20.20
C PRO A 71 1.65 -5.73 -20.51
N LEU A 72 2.26 -6.59 -21.33
CA LEU A 72 3.66 -6.55 -21.73
C LEU A 72 3.91 -5.79 -23.04
N GLU A 73 2.86 -5.23 -23.65
CA GLU A 73 3.02 -4.27 -24.74
C GLU A 73 3.83 -3.06 -24.25
N GLU A 74 4.72 -2.52 -25.09
CA GLU A 74 5.64 -1.46 -24.68
C GLU A 74 4.92 -0.23 -24.10
N SER A 75 3.84 0.21 -24.75
CA SER A 75 3.02 1.35 -24.32
C SER A 75 2.45 1.12 -22.91
N ASN A 76 1.94 -0.08 -22.65
CA ASN A 76 1.32 -0.48 -21.39
C ASN A 76 2.36 -0.62 -20.27
N LEU A 77 3.51 -1.25 -20.56
CA LEU A 77 4.64 -1.35 -19.62
C LEU A 77 5.13 0.04 -19.19
N ARG A 78 5.32 0.94 -20.15
CA ARG A 78 5.75 2.32 -19.89
C ARG A 78 4.73 3.09 -19.06
N ALA A 79 3.44 2.97 -19.39
CA ALA A 79 2.37 3.60 -18.63
C ALA A 79 2.33 3.10 -17.18
N MET A 80 2.41 1.78 -16.97
CA MET A 80 2.42 1.19 -15.64
C MET A 80 3.67 1.54 -14.84
N HIS A 81 4.85 1.53 -15.46
CA HIS A 81 6.09 1.93 -14.78
C HIS A 81 5.98 3.36 -14.24
N ARG A 82 5.55 4.32 -15.06
CA ARG A 82 5.33 5.71 -14.62
C ARG A 82 4.31 5.79 -13.50
N TRP A 83 3.18 5.11 -13.66
CA TRP A 83 2.14 5.10 -12.64
C TRP A 83 2.68 4.56 -11.31
N MET A 84 3.45 3.48 -11.32
CA MET A 84 4.08 2.92 -10.11
C MET A 84 5.07 3.91 -9.48
N VAL A 85 5.98 4.47 -10.29
CA VAL A 85 6.99 5.43 -9.81
C VAL A 85 6.35 6.70 -9.23
N ASP A 86 5.27 7.19 -9.83
CA ASP A 86 4.53 8.34 -9.33
C ASP A 86 3.97 8.08 -7.91
N HIS A 87 3.55 6.85 -7.62
CA HIS A 87 3.04 6.47 -6.29
C HIS A 87 4.16 6.18 -5.28
N VAL A 88 5.33 5.73 -5.72
CA VAL A 88 6.51 5.56 -4.84
C VAL A 88 7.00 6.90 -4.27
N ASN A 89 6.67 8.02 -4.92
CA ASN A 89 7.02 9.36 -4.41
C ASN A 89 6.10 9.83 -3.24
N ASP A 90 5.05 9.09 -2.90
CA ASP A 90 4.23 9.38 -1.72
C ASP A 90 4.97 9.00 -0.43
N SER A 91 5.01 9.89 0.56
CA SER A 91 5.71 9.65 1.83
C SER A 91 5.15 8.49 2.66
N ARG A 92 3.96 7.99 2.31
CA ARG A 92 3.32 6.82 2.91
C ARG A 92 3.75 5.51 2.27
N VAL A 93 4.37 5.53 1.09
CA VAL A 93 4.85 4.33 0.40
C VAL A 93 6.33 4.14 0.74
N ILE A 94 6.68 2.95 1.21
CA ILE A 94 8.06 2.56 1.51
C ILE A 94 8.72 2.03 0.24
N GLU A 95 8.04 1.11 -0.43
CA GLU A 95 8.49 0.51 -1.69
C GLU A 95 7.30 0.02 -2.52
N ALA A 96 7.54 -0.19 -3.81
CA ALA A 96 6.59 -0.82 -4.70
C ALA A 96 7.29 -1.91 -5.49
N PHE A 97 6.60 -3.02 -5.73
CA PHE A 97 7.12 -4.14 -6.51
C PHE A 97 6.02 -4.72 -7.40
N GLY A 98 6.42 -5.16 -8.59
CA GLY A 98 5.51 -5.75 -9.56
C GLY A 98 6.17 -5.89 -10.93
N TYR A 99 5.42 -6.40 -11.91
CA TYR A 99 5.96 -6.70 -13.24
C TYR A 99 6.51 -5.46 -13.98
N ALA A 100 5.92 -4.28 -13.76
CA ALA A 100 6.33 -3.03 -14.37
C ALA A 100 7.39 -2.25 -13.56
N LEU A 101 7.81 -2.79 -12.41
CA LEU A 101 8.97 -2.30 -11.64
C LEU A 101 9.63 -3.50 -10.92
N PRO A 102 10.31 -4.42 -11.66
CA PRO A 102 10.90 -5.61 -11.06
C PRO A 102 11.98 -5.29 -10.02
N SER A 103 12.61 -4.13 -10.16
CA SER A 103 13.51 -3.56 -9.17
C SER A 103 13.29 -2.04 -9.10
N SER A 104 13.37 -1.49 -7.89
CA SER A 104 13.10 -0.07 -7.60
C SER A 104 14.07 0.90 -8.29
N ASN A 105 15.24 0.41 -8.72
CA ASN A 105 16.24 1.21 -9.42
C ASN A 105 16.13 1.17 -10.95
N MET A 106 15.16 0.43 -11.51
CA MET A 106 15.03 0.28 -12.96
C MET A 106 14.36 1.51 -13.58
N THR A 107 15.01 2.02 -14.63
CA THR A 107 14.41 3.02 -15.52
C THR A 107 13.35 2.39 -16.40
N GLU A 108 12.45 3.21 -16.95
CA GLU A 108 11.40 2.78 -17.86
C GLU A 108 11.94 1.93 -19.03
N SER A 109 13.04 2.38 -19.65
CA SER A 109 13.67 1.65 -20.76
C SER A 109 14.29 0.32 -20.33
N GLN A 110 14.79 0.21 -19.10
CA GLN A 110 15.31 -1.06 -18.57
C GLN A 110 14.18 -2.04 -18.29
N VAL A 111 13.01 -1.59 -17.86
CA VAL A 111 11.82 -2.45 -17.68
C VAL A 111 11.33 -2.98 -19.03
N VAL A 112 11.26 -2.11 -20.05
CA VAL A 112 10.91 -2.55 -21.41
C VAL A 112 11.92 -3.59 -21.92
N ALA A 113 13.22 -3.33 -21.77
CA ALA A 113 14.27 -4.29 -22.15
C ALA A 113 14.16 -5.60 -21.35
N PHE A 114 13.82 -5.52 -20.05
CA PHE A 114 13.66 -6.69 -19.19
C PHE A 114 12.57 -7.63 -19.69
N TRP A 115 11.52 -7.15 -20.36
CA TRP A 115 10.46 -8.02 -20.91
C TRP A 115 10.65 -8.38 -22.38
N GLN A 116 11.20 -7.46 -23.18
CA GLN A 116 11.21 -7.58 -24.63
C GLN A 116 12.52 -8.11 -25.21
N THR A 117 13.60 -8.16 -24.43
CA THR A 117 14.86 -8.77 -24.88
C THR A 117 14.63 -10.25 -25.16
N PRO A 118 14.89 -10.76 -26.38
CA PRO A 118 14.70 -12.17 -26.69
C PRO A 118 15.55 -13.08 -25.80
N ASP A 119 15.02 -14.24 -25.44
CA ASP A 119 15.65 -15.16 -24.47
C ASP A 119 17.06 -15.61 -24.88
N GLU A 120 17.35 -15.69 -26.19
CA GLU A 120 18.67 -16.02 -26.73
C GLU A 120 19.79 -15.05 -26.32
N PHE A 121 19.43 -13.82 -25.92
CA PHE A 121 20.36 -12.80 -25.45
C PHE A 121 20.43 -12.71 -23.93
N LEU A 122 19.74 -13.59 -23.21
CA LEU A 122 19.68 -13.59 -21.74
C LEU A 122 20.42 -14.80 -21.17
N SER A 123 21.02 -14.60 -20.00
CA SER A 123 21.48 -15.69 -19.17
C SER A 123 20.31 -16.54 -18.65
N ALA A 124 20.59 -17.78 -18.24
CA ALA A 124 19.60 -18.65 -17.63
C ALA A 124 18.99 -18.06 -16.34
N GLU A 125 19.78 -17.29 -15.59
CA GLU A 125 19.34 -16.60 -14.38
C GLU A 125 18.34 -15.47 -14.69
N GLU A 126 18.61 -14.67 -15.72
CA GLU A 126 17.71 -13.60 -16.16
C GLU A 126 16.39 -14.16 -16.69
N GLN A 127 16.44 -15.24 -17.47
CA GLN A 127 15.23 -15.94 -17.94
C GLN A 127 14.41 -16.48 -16.77
N ALA A 128 15.06 -17.13 -15.80
CA ALA A 128 14.38 -17.64 -14.61
C ALA A 128 13.74 -16.52 -13.79
N THR A 129 14.42 -15.39 -13.65
CA THR A 129 13.90 -14.20 -12.97
C THR A 129 12.68 -13.64 -13.70
N ARG A 130 12.75 -13.48 -15.02
CA ARG A 130 11.62 -13.02 -15.83
C ARG A 130 10.40 -13.93 -15.70
N GLU A 131 10.59 -15.24 -15.77
CA GLU A 131 9.51 -16.21 -15.62
C GLU A 131 8.94 -16.24 -14.20
N TYR A 132 9.76 -16.03 -13.17
CA TYR A 132 9.28 -15.82 -11.82
C TYR A 132 8.33 -14.61 -11.74
N PHE A 133 8.75 -13.45 -12.26
CA PHE A 133 7.91 -12.25 -12.27
C PHE A 133 6.63 -12.44 -13.09
N ARG A 134 6.71 -13.17 -14.21
CA ARG A 134 5.55 -13.48 -15.05
C ARG A 134 4.52 -14.28 -14.26
N ASN A 135 4.95 -15.35 -13.60
CA ASN A 135 4.05 -16.25 -12.86
C ASN A 135 3.46 -15.59 -11.61
N GLU A 136 4.22 -14.70 -10.95
CA GLU A 136 3.77 -14.05 -9.71
C GLU A 136 2.84 -12.87 -9.96
N PHE A 137 3.14 -12.05 -10.98
CA PHE A 137 2.47 -10.76 -11.17
C PHE A 137 1.57 -10.68 -12.39
N ILE A 138 1.52 -11.71 -13.25
CA ILE A 138 0.71 -11.70 -14.47
C ILE A 138 -0.12 -12.98 -14.54
N SER A 139 -1.45 -12.83 -14.58
CA SER A 139 -2.38 -13.93 -14.75
C SER A 139 -3.40 -13.59 -15.83
N ASN A 140 -3.23 -14.19 -17.01
CA ASN A 140 -4.01 -13.89 -18.21
C ASN A 140 -3.96 -12.39 -18.55
N ASN A 141 -5.06 -11.65 -18.33
CA ASN A 141 -5.18 -10.22 -18.62
C ASN A 141 -5.13 -9.34 -17.35
N VAL A 142 -4.87 -9.97 -16.20
CA VAL A 142 -4.83 -9.29 -14.92
C VAL A 142 -3.39 -9.26 -14.41
N THR A 143 -2.96 -8.10 -13.94
CA THR A 143 -1.65 -7.95 -13.31
C THR A 143 -1.76 -7.51 -11.87
N PHE A 144 -0.77 -7.87 -11.08
CA PHE A 144 -0.66 -7.55 -9.68
C PHE A 144 0.51 -6.59 -9.45
N VAL A 145 0.27 -5.58 -8.62
CA VAL A 145 1.30 -4.66 -8.12
C VAL A 145 1.10 -4.51 -6.63
N VAL A 146 2.18 -4.50 -5.88
CA VAL A 146 2.13 -4.35 -4.42
C VAL A 146 2.86 -3.10 -4.00
N PHE A 147 2.22 -2.32 -3.14
CA PHE A 147 2.80 -1.19 -2.44
C PHE A 147 2.94 -1.54 -0.97
N SER A 148 4.16 -1.45 -0.49
CA SER A 148 4.54 -1.55 0.91
C SER A 148 4.34 -0.17 1.54
N LEU A 149 3.52 -0.10 2.60
CA LEU A 149 3.06 1.14 3.20
C LEU A 149 3.65 1.36 4.59
N ASN A 150 3.94 2.61 4.88
CA ASN A 150 4.29 3.07 6.22
C ASN A 150 3.03 3.23 7.06
N GLY A 151 3.05 2.69 8.26
CA GLY A 151 1.97 2.81 9.23
C GLY A 151 2.14 1.81 10.37
N PRO A 152 1.47 2.06 11.51
CA PRO A 152 1.47 1.12 12.61
C PRO A 152 0.85 -0.20 12.17
N ILE A 153 1.35 -1.30 12.74
CA ILE A 153 0.79 -2.63 12.55
C ILE A 153 -0.53 -2.69 13.32
N THR A 154 -1.65 -2.83 12.60
CA THR A 154 -2.96 -3.11 13.21
C THR A 154 -3.07 -4.58 13.53
#